data_AF-A0A929QTI2-F1
#
_entry.id   AF-A0A929QTI2-F1
#
_cell.length_a   1.000
_cell.length_b   1.000
_cell.length_c   1.000
_cell.angle_alpha   90.00
_cell.angle_beta   90.00
_cell.angle_gamma   90.00
#
_symmetry.space_group_name_H-M   'P 1'
#
loop_
_entity.id
_entity.type
_entity.pdbx_description
1 polymer ?
#
loop_
_entity_poly.entity_id
_entity_poly.type
_entity_poly.pdbx_seq_one_letter_code
_entity_poly.pdbx_strand_id
1 'polypeptide(L)'
;MITTHIMISMLLILVAVLVPVIYFKKSKHISLVVFFLGGVGFYLSSQVLEKILHWIVLQPQADGRIALQTENPWLYVLYGVAVAAIFEETARWIVFYLLQKKRPMTVSDGLAYGLGHGGIEALFVGIVSLLNFWIIAQAVTQGNAQLVTKIPQATIDYIKSLSAGSIYLLVFERIVAVICQVLLSFWVWKSVKE
;
A
#
# COMPACT_ATOMS: atom_id res chain seq x y z
N MET A 1 -4.23 -19.74 -16.79
CA MET A 1 -4.07 -20.22 -15.39
C MET A 1 -4.06 -19.01 -14.47
N ILE A 2 -4.51 -19.13 -13.22
CA ILE A 2 -4.60 -17.97 -12.29
C ILE A 2 -3.24 -17.28 -12.09
N THR A 3 -2.16 -18.05 -12.08
CA THR A 3 -0.77 -17.58 -12.00
C THR A 3 -0.39 -16.60 -13.12
N THR A 4 -0.91 -16.79 -14.33
CA THR A 4 -0.69 -15.87 -15.46
C THR A 4 -1.33 -14.50 -15.19
N HIS A 5 -2.54 -14.47 -14.64
CA HIS A 5 -3.21 -13.22 -14.28
C HIS A 5 -2.47 -12.50 -13.17
N ILE A 6 -1.96 -13.22 -12.17
CA ILE A 6 -1.12 -12.64 -11.10
C ILE A 6 0.14 -11.98 -11.68
N MET A 7 0.83 -12.63 -12.62
CA MET A 7 2.01 -12.07 -13.29
C MET A 7 1.69 -10.81 -14.10
N ILE A 8 0.60 -10.84 -14.87
CA ILE A 8 0.13 -9.66 -15.62
C ILE A 8 -0.18 -8.51 -14.64
N SER A 9 -0.86 -8.80 -13.54
CA SER A 9 -1.21 -7.80 -12.53
C SER A 9 0.00 -7.16 -11.85
N MET A 10 1.04 -7.95 -11.52
CA MET A 10 2.30 -7.40 -11.01
C MET A 10 2.96 -6.47 -12.03
N LEU A 11 2.97 -6.83 -13.32
CA LEU A 11 3.49 -5.98 -14.38
C LEU A 11 2.68 -4.69 -14.52
N LEU A 12 1.35 -4.77 -14.47
CA LEU A 12 0.48 -3.60 -14.54
C LEU A 12 0.74 -2.61 -13.38
N ILE A 13 0.88 -3.11 -12.15
CA ILE A 13 1.23 -2.26 -11.00
C ILE A 13 2.61 -1.63 -11.20
N LEU A 14 3.60 -2.41 -11.64
CA LEU A 14 4.95 -1.90 -11.89
C LEU A 14 4.95 -0.77 -12.93
N VAL A 15 4.24 -0.97 -14.04
CA VAL A 15 4.08 0.05 -15.10
C VAL A 15 3.35 1.28 -14.57
N ALA A 16 2.27 1.10 -13.81
CA ALA A 16 1.48 2.18 -13.22
C ALA A 16 2.29 3.04 -12.24
N VAL A 17 3.33 2.51 -11.61
CA VAL A 17 4.23 3.27 -10.73
C VAL A 17 5.40 3.87 -11.51
N LEU A 18 6.10 3.08 -12.33
CA LEU A 18 7.33 3.53 -13.00
C LEU A 18 7.06 4.58 -14.08
N VAL A 19 5.99 4.45 -14.87
CA VAL A 19 5.71 5.37 -15.98
C VAL A 19 5.49 6.81 -15.47
N PRO A 20 4.61 7.07 -14.47
CA PRO A 20 4.45 8.41 -13.91
C PRO A 20 5.75 8.96 -13.31
N VAL A 21 6.50 8.15 -12.57
CA VAL A 21 7.76 8.59 -11.95
C VAL A 21 8.77 9.01 -13.00
N ILE A 22 8.97 8.22 -14.06
CA ILE A 22 9.88 8.54 -15.16
C ILE A 22 9.38 9.78 -15.91
N TYR A 23 8.09 9.85 -16.22
CA TYR A 23 7.49 10.97 -16.93
C TYR A 23 7.67 12.28 -16.16
N PHE A 24 7.29 12.33 -14.88
CA PHE A 24 7.40 13.54 -14.06
C PHE A 24 8.84 13.86 -13.67
N LYS A 25 9.74 12.87 -13.64
CA LYS A 25 11.18 13.13 -13.49
C LYS A 25 11.73 13.90 -14.69
N LYS A 26 11.28 13.55 -15.90
CA LYS A 26 11.70 14.23 -17.14
C LYS A 26 10.99 15.56 -17.37
N SER A 27 9.69 15.65 -17.08
CA SER A 27 8.86 16.83 -17.43
C SER A 27 8.76 17.87 -16.32
N LYS A 28 8.79 17.48 -15.04
CA LYS A 28 8.60 18.36 -13.87
C LYS A 28 9.79 18.36 -12.91
N HIS A 29 10.88 17.66 -13.27
CA HIS A 29 12.11 17.54 -12.49
C HIS A 29 11.87 17.17 -11.02
N ILE A 30 10.91 16.27 -10.76
CA ILE A 30 10.61 15.82 -9.39
C ILE A 30 11.89 15.32 -8.68
N SER A 31 11.98 15.59 -7.38
CA SER A 31 13.10 15.14 -6.55
C SER A 31 12.89 13.67 -6.16
N LEU A 32 13.84 12.80 -6.54
CA LEU A 32 13.80 11.39 -6.12
C LEU A 32 14.01 11.26 -4.60
N VAL A 33 14.71 12.21 -3.98
CA VAL A 33 14.83 12.25 -2.51
C VAL A 33 13.45 12.44 -1.88
N VAL A 34 12.64 13.37 -2.40
CA VAL A 34 11.28 13.62 -1.88
C VAL A 34 10.34 12.45 -2.19
N PHE A 35 10.50 11.79 -3.34
CA PHE A 35 9.83 10.52 -3.63
C PHE A 35 10.14 9.45 -2.56
N PHE A 36 11.41 9.22 -2.24
CA PHE A 36 11.76 8.24 -1.21
C PHE A 36 11.31 8.67 0.20
N LEU A 37 11.29 9.98 0.51
CA LEU A 37 10.68 10.46 1.75
C LEU A 37 9.18 10.13 1.82
N GLY A 38 8.47 10.16 0.69
CA GLY A 38 7.09 9.68 0.58
C GLY A 38 6.94 8.22 0.99
N GLY A 39 7.78 7.35 0.44
CA GLY A 39 7.76 5.92 0.79
C GLY A 39 8.20 5.62 2.22
N VAL A 40 9.20 6.34 2.75
CA VAL A 40 9.59 6.23 4.17
C VAL A 40 8.45 6.68 5.07
N GLY A 41 7.77 7.78 4.71
CA GLY A 41 6.56 8.26 5.40
C GLY A 41 5.50 7.17 5.48
N PHE A 42 5.12 6.60 4.33
CA PHE A 42 4.20 5.44 4.24
C PHE A 42 4.64 4.28 5.14
N TYR A 43 5.90 3.84 5.00
CA TYR A 43 6.37 2.63 5.65
C TYR A 43 6.37 2.81 7.17
N LEU A 44 6.91 3.93 7.67
CA LEU A 44 6.94 4.18 9.11
C LEU A 44 5.55 4.42 9.68
N SER A 45 4.69 5.16 8.98
CA SER A 45 3.34 5.45 9.47
C SER A 45 2.45 4.21 9.46
N SER A 46 2.25 3.60 8.30
CA SER A 46 1.29 2.53 8.11
C SER A 46 1.85 1.15 8.46
N GLN A 47 3.10 0.86 8.07
CA GLN A 47 3.66 -0.48 8.27
C GLN A 47 4.24 -0.72 9.66
N VAL A 48 4.53 0.36 10.42
CA VAL A 48 5.09 0.26 11.77
C VAL A 48 4.13 0.83 12.81
N LEU A 49 3.93 2.15 12.84
CA LEU A 49 3.20 2.80 13.93
C LEU A 49 1.73 2.41 13.99
N GLU A 50 1.05 2.43 12.84
CA GLU A 50 -0.34 2.00 12.73
C GLU A 50 -0.51 0.53 13.14
N LYS A 51 0.37 -0.37 12.69
CA LYS A 51 0.31 -1.80 13.09
C LYS A 51 0.51 -2.01 14.58
N ILE A 52 1.40 -1.24 15.21
CA ILE A 52 1.57 -1.27 16.66
C ILE A 52 0.27 -0.85 17.35
N LEU A 53 -0.38 0.22 16.89
CA LEU A 53 -1.65 0.65 17.44
C LEU A 53 -2.74 -0.42 17.26
N HIS A 54 -2.86 -1.00 16.06
CA HIS A 54 -3.78 -2.10 15.79
C HIS A 54 -3.56 -3.28 16.74
N TRP A 55 -2.31 -3.64 17.02
CA TRP A 55 -2.02 -4.71 17.96
C TRP A 55 -2.47 -4.38 19.39
N ILE A 56 -2.29 -3.15 19.85
CA ILE A 56 -2.69 -2.69 21.19
C ILE A 56 -4.22 -2.61 21.32
N VAL A 57 -4.89 -2.03 20.32
CA VAL A 57 -6.32 -1.69 20.38
C VAL A 57 -7.20 -2.87 19.99
N LEU A 58 -6.86 -3.56 18.90
CA LEU A 58 -7.68 -4.65 18.36
C LEU A 58 -7.39 -6.00 19.01
N GLN A 59 -6.23 -6.14 19.67
CA GLN A 59 -5.81 -7.32 20.42
C GLN A 59 -6.11 -8.64 19.68
N PRO A 60 -5.53 -8.82 18.47
CA PRO A 60 -5.80 -10.00 17.66
C PRO A 60 -5.44 -11.28 18.43
N GLN A 61 -6.33 -12.26 18.38
CA GLN A 61 -6.13 -13.57 18.99
C GLN A 61 -5.03 -14.36 18.26
N ALA A 62 -4.53 -15.44 18.88
CA ALA A 62 -3.47 -16.26 18.31
C ALA A 62 -3.84 -16.91 16.96
N ASP A 63 -5.14 -17.10 16.71
CA ASP A 63 -5.68 -17.61 15.45
C ASP A 63 -5.94 -16.50 14.41
N GLY A 64 -5.60 -15.25 14.72
CA GLY A 64 -5.77 -14.08 13.87
C GLY A 64 -7.14 -13.42 13.94
N ARG A 65 -8.07 -13.91 14.78
CA ARG A 65 -9.40 -13.32 14.93
C ARG A 65 -9.34 -12.00 15.70
N ILE A 66 -10.13 -11.04 15.24
CA ILE A 66 -10.32 -9.74 15.90
C ILE A 66 -11.78 -9.65 16.34
N ALA A 67 -12.03 -9.52 17.64
CA ALA A 67 -13.39 -9.51 18.19
C ALA A 67 -14.24 -8.39 17.58
N LEU A 68 -13.67 -7.18 17.44
CA LEU A 68 -14.36 -6.04 16.84
C LEU A 68 -14.78 -6.32 15.39
N GLN A 69 -13.96 -7.03 14.61
CA GLN A 69 -14.28 -7.39 13.23
C GLN A 69 -15.48 -8.34 13.16
N THR A 70 -15.63 -9.25 14.12
CA THR A 70 -16.72 -10.23 14.13
C THR A 70 -18.01 -9.71 14.76
N GLU A 71 -17.90 -8.89 15.81
CA GLU A 71 -19.05 -8.42 16.59
C GLU A 71 -19.64 -7.12 16.04
N ASN A 72 -18.78 -6.21 15.54
CA ASN A 72 -19.22 -4.94 14.97
C ASN A 72 -18.37 -4.54 13.74
N PRO A 73 -18.63 -5.16 12.57
CA PRO A 73 -17.81 -4.96 11.36
C PRO A 73 -17.75 -3.51 10.89
N TRP A 74 -18.85 -2.75 11.04
CA TRP A 74 -18.89 -1.34 10.63
C TRP A 74 -18.01 -0.47 11.51
N LEU A 75 -18.02 -0.72 12.83
CA LEU A 75 -17.14 -0.01 13.76
C LEU A 75 -15.67 -0.36 13.51
N TYR A 76 -15.37 -1.62 13.17
CA TYR A 76 -14.03 -2.05 12.77
C TYR A 76 -13.52 -1.27 11.54
N VAL A 77 -14.35 -1.16 10.49
CA VAL A 77 -14.00 -0.41 9.27
C VAL A 77 -13.82 1.08 9.59
N LEU A 78 -14.73 1.70 10.35
CA LEU A 78 -14.63 3.11 10.72
C LEU A 78 -13.35 3.39 11.51
N TYR A 79 -13.03 2.53 12.47
CA TYR A 79 -11.77 2.59 13.23
C TYR A 79 -10.56 2.50 12.31
N GLY A 80 -10.50 1.49 11.43
CA GLY A 80 -9.37 1.29 10.53
C GLY A 80 -9.14 2.48 9.60
N VAL A 81 -10.20 3.00 8.97
CA VAL A 81 -10.12 4.18 8.09
C VAL A 81 -9.68 5.43 8.85
N ALA A 82 -10.23 5.68 10.05
CA ALA A 82 -9.87 6.84 10.85
C ALA A 82 -8.40 6.79 11.30
N VAL A 83 -7.94 5.62 11.75
CA VAL A 83 -6.55 5.42 12.16
C VAL A 83 -5.60 5.60 10.98
N ALA A 84 -5.89 4.96 9.82
CA ALA A 84 -5.08 5.11 8.62
C ALA A 84 -4.96 6.59 8.21
N ALA A 85 -6.09 7.32 8.18
CA ALA A 85 -6.10 8.74 7.85
C ALA A 85 -5.23 9.57 8.82
N ILE A 86 -5.32 9.32 10.14
CA ILE A 86 -4.51 10.03 11.13
C ILE A 86 -3.02 9.77 10.91
N PHE A 87 -2.59 8.52 10.76
CA PHE A 87 -1.17 8.19 10.62
C PHE A 87 -0.59 8.67 9.30
N GLU A 88 -1.28 8.43 8.19
CA GLU A 88 -0.81 8.82 6.86
C GLU A 88 -0.71 10.34 6.70
N GLU A 89 -1.75 11.08 7.09
CA GLU A 89 -1.75 12.55 7.00
C GLU A 89 -0.75 13.19 7.96
N THR A 90 -0.60 12.64 9.18
CA THR A 90 0.39 13.14 10.14
C THR A 90 1.82 12.93 9.64
N ALA A 91 2.15 11.75 9.10
CA ALA A 91 3.48 11.49 8.56
C ALA A 91 3.82 12.40 7.38
N ARG A 92 2.84 12.61 6.48
CA ARG A 92 2.94 13.55 5.37
C ARG A 92 3.17 14.98 5.85
N TRP A 93 2.41 15.42 6.84
CA TRP A 93 2.58 16.74 7.45
C TRP A 93 3.98 16.91 8.05
N ILE A 94 4.47 15.94 8.82
CA ILE A 94 5.83 15.97 9.40
C ILE A 94 6.88 16.11 8.31
N VAL A 95 6.81 15.30 7.24
CA VAL A 95 7.79 15.34 6.16
C VAL A 95 7.78 16.70 5.46
N PHE A 96 6.61 17.22 5.10
CA PHE A 96 6.51 18.55 4.48
C PHE A 96 6.96 19.66 5.41
N TYR A 97 6.61 19.61 6.70
CA TYR A 97 7.02 20.60 7.68
C TYR A 97 8.55 20.66 7.82
N LEU A 98 9.20 19.50 7.92
CA LEU A 98 10.66 19.40 7.97
C LEU A 98 11.32 19.85 6.66
N LEU A 99 10.68 19.58 5.51
CA LEU A 99 11.19 19.99 4.21
C LEU A 99 11.11 21.52 4.04
N GLN A 100 9.97 22.13 4.39
CA GLN A 100 9.73 23.58 4.33
C GLN A 100 10.69 24.36 5.22
N LYS A 101 11.03 23.81 6.40
CA LYS A 101 12.07 24.39 7.28
C LYS A 101 13.46 24.42 6.65
N LYS A 102 13.78 23.43 5.80
CA LYS A 102 15.11 23.31 5.17
C LYS A 102 15.20 24.10 3.87
N ARG A 103 14.12 24.18 3.11
CA ARG A 103 14.03 24.97 1.87
C ARG A 103 12.58 25.24 1.49
N PRO A 104 12.30 26.31 0.72
CA PRO A 104 10.98 26.52 0.15
C PRO A 104 10.54 25.32 -0.69
N MET A 105 9.34 24.80 -0.42
CA MET A 105 8.76 23.70 -1.18
C MET A 105 8.14 24.18 -2.51
N THR A 106 8.30 23.34 -3.52
CA THR A 106 7.74 23.52 -4.87
C THR A 106 6.55 22.62 -5.09
N VAL A 107 5.75 22.89 -6.12
CA VAL A 107 4.64 22.00 -6.55
C VAL A 107 5.17 20.59 -6.87
N SER A 108 6.37 20.52 -7.45
CA SER A 108 7.04 19.24 -7.75
C SER A 108 7.37 18.42 -6.49
N ASP A 109 7.48 19.04 -5.31
CA ASP A 109 7.73 18.32 -4.06
C ASP A 109 6.46 17.62 -3.56
N GLY A 110 5.30 18.27 -3.65
CA GLY A 110 4.00 17.64 -3.36
C GLY A 110 3.74 16.44 -4.28
N LEU A 111 3.99 16.62 -5.58
CA LEU A 111 3.88 15.54 -6.57
C LEU A 111 4.86 14.40 -6.29
N ALA A 112 6.14 14.72 -6.02
CA ALA A 112 7.17 13.73 -5.74
C ALA A 112 6.80 12.88 -4.51
N TYR A 113 6.40 13.53 -3.42
CA TYR A 113 6.02 12.85 -2.17
C TYR A 113 4.84 11.92 -2.40
N GLY A 114 3.78 12.40 -3.07
CA GLY A 114 2.58 11.59 -3.33
C GLY A 114 2.84 10.38 -4.23
N LEU A 115 3.64 10.56 -5.29
CA LEU A 115 4.10 9.44 -6.13
C LEU A 115 4.97 8.46 -5.33
N GLY A 116 5.79 8.99 -4.42
CA GLY A 116 6.62 8.21 -3.50
C GLY A 116 5.81 7.34 -2.56
N HIS A 117 4.87 7.96 -1.85
CA HIS A 117 4.00 7.30 -0.89
C HIS A 117 3.15 6.23 -1.58
N GLY A 118 2.28 6.63 -2.51
CA GLY A 118 1.37 5.70 -3.18
C GLY A 118 2.09 4.70 -4.06
N GLY A 119 3.17 5.10 -4.73
CA GLY A 119 3.94 4.20 -5.58
C GLY A 119 4.66 3.12 -4.77
N ILE A 120 5.34 3.50 -3.68
CA ILE A 120 6.04 2.52 -2.82
C ILE A 120 5.02 1.65 -2.09
N GLU A 121 3.87 2.18 -1.66
CA GLU A 121 2.76 1.38 -1.13
C GLU A 121 2.26 0.36 -2.17
N ALA A 122 2.04 0.77 -3.43
CA ALA A 122 1.56 -0.13 -4.48
C ALA A 122 2.57 -1.25 -4.78
N LEU A 123 3.88 -0.96 -4.76
CA LEU A 123 4.93 -1.97 -4.90
C LEU A 123 5.01 -2.87 -3.65
N PHE A 124 5.04 -2.28 -2.46
CA PHE A 124 5.26 -3.02 -1.21
C PHE A 124 4.03 -3.83 -0.79
N VAL A 125 2.84 -3.26 -0.81
CA VAL A 125 1.60 -3.96 -0.42
C VAL A 125 1.04 -4.74 -1.61
N GLY A 126 0.97 -4.12 -2.79
CA GLY A 126 0.37 -4.73 -3.98
C GLY A 126 1.21 -5.89 -4.54
N ILE A 127 2.45 -5.62 -4.95
CA ILE A 127 3.28 -6.66 -5.59
C ILE A 127 3.65 -7.76 -4.61
N VAL A 128 4.00 -7.46 -3.34
CA VAL A 128 4.34 -8.52 -2.37
C VAL A 128 3.13 -9.42 -2.09
N SER A 129 1.91 -8.87 -1.99
CA SER A 129 0.70 -9.69 -1.82
C SER A 129 0.45 -10.59 -3.03
N LEU A 130 0.58 -10.06 -4.25
CA LEU A 130 0.46 -10.83 -5.48
C LEU A 130 1.56 -11.91 -5.59
N LEU A 131 2.79 -11.59 -5.17
CA LEU A 131 3.88 -12.56 -5.14
C LEU A 131 3.59 -13.70 -4.17
N ASN A 132 3.05 -13.40 -2.98
CA ASN A 132 2.61 -14.41 -2.02
C ASN A 132 1.51 -15.31 -2.61
N PHE A 133 0.51 -14.74 -3.28
CA PHE A 133 -0.52 -15.53 -3.97
C PHE A 133 0.06 -16.41 -5.07
N TRP A 134 1.03 -15.90 -5.83
CA TRP A 134 1.71 -16.66 -6.88
C TRP A 134 2.49 -17.85 -6.31
N ILE A 135 3.28 -17.65 -5.25
CA ILE A 135 4.05 -18.72 -4.60
C ILE A 135 3.12 -19.84 -4.13
N ILE A 136 2.02 -19.50 -3.44
CA ILE A 136 1.08 -20.49 -2.93
C ILE A 136 0.34 -21.20 -4.07
N ALA A 137 -0.12 -20.46 -5.10
CA ALA A 137 -0.78 -21.05 -6.26
C ALA A 137 0.13 -22.05 -7.00
N GLN A 138 1.43 -21.74 -7.11
CA GLN A 138 2.43 -22.64 -7.69
C GLN A 138 2.66 -23.87 -6.80
N ALA A 139 2.83 -23.68 -5.49
CA ALA A 139 3.01 -24.79 -4.55
C ALA A 139 1.84 -25.79 -4.59
N VAL A 140 0.61 -25.28 -4.66
CA VAL A 140 -0.61 -26.10 -4.75
C VAL A 140 -0.70 -26.82 -6.10
N THR A 141 -0.41 -26.12 -7.20
CA THR A 141 -0.52 -26.68 -8.56
C THR A 141 0.55 -27.76 -8.82
N GLN A 142 1.74 -27.58 -8.26
CA GLN A 142 2.87 -28.51 -8.41
C GLN A 142 2.85 -29.64 -7.36
N GLY A 143 1.90 -29.64 -6.42
CA GLY A 143 1.82 -30.65 -5.36
C GLY A 143 2.99 -30.63 -4.39
N ASN A 144 3.58 -29.46 -4.11
CA ASN A 144 4.72 -29.35 -3.19
C ASN A 144 4.28 -29.58 -1.74
N ALA A 145 4.31 -30.83 -1.29
CA ALA A 145 3.86 -31.24 0.03
C ALA A 145 4.57 -30.51 1.19
N GLN A 146 5.84 -30.12 1.03
CA GLN A 146 6.61 -29.43 2.07
C GLN A 146 6.12 -27.99 2.30
N LEU A 147 5.70 -27.30 1.24
CA LEU A 147 5.15 -25.94 1.34
C LEU A 147 3.68 -25.97 1.71
N VAL A 148 2.89 -26.87 1.09
CA VAL A 148 1.44 -26.98 1.31
C VAL A 148 1.11 -27.30 2.76
N THR A 149 1.89 -28.17 3.43
CA THR A 149 1.68 -28.52 4.85
C THR A 149 1.95 -27.37 5.82
N LYS A 150 2.69 -26.34 5.41
CA LYS A 150 2.99 -25.16 6.24
C LYS A 150 2.01 -24.00 6.05
N ILE A 151 1.12 -24.11 5.06
CA ILE A 151 0.17 -23.05 4.73
C ILE A 151 -1.19 -23.42 5.33
N PRO A 152 -1.87 -22.50 6.04
CA PRO A 152 -3.21 -22.74 6.54
C PRO A 152 -4.18 -23.15 5.43
N GLN A 153 -5.01 -24.16 5.66
CA GLN A 153 -5.95 -24.68 4.66
C GLN A 153 -6.89 -23.58 4.13
N ALA A 154 -7.35 -22.69 5.00
CA ALA A 154 -8.18 -21.54 4.62
C ALA A 154 -7.50 -20.63 3.58
N THR A 155 -6.18 -20.45 3.64
CA THR A 155 -5.41 -19.66 2.66
C THR A 155 -5.32 -20.39 1.32
N ILE A 156 -5.16 -21.71 1.34
CA ILE A 156 -5.17 -22.53 0.12
C ILE A 156 -6.53 -22.45 -0.57
N ASP A 157 -7.62 -22.59 0.20
CA ASP A 157 -8.99 -22.54 -0.31
C ASP A 157 -9.32 -21.16 -0.87
N TYR A 158 -8.89 -20.09 -0.18
CA TYR A 158 -8.99 -18.72 -0.70
C TYR A 158 -8.30 -18.58 -2.06
N ILE A 159 -7.07 -19.06 -2.21
CA ILE A 159 -6.32 -18.93 -3.47
C ILE A 159 -6.92 -19.78 -4.58
N LYS A 160 -7.49 -20.94 -4.28
CA LYS A 160 -8.26 -21.75 -5.24
C LYS A 160 -9.54 -21.05 -5.69
N SER A 161 -10.14 -20.24 -4.84
CA SER A 161 -11.36 -19.47 -5.14
C SER A 161 -11.10 -18.14 -5.87
N LEU A 162 -9.84 -17.69 -5.96
CA LEU A 162 -9.49 -16.43 -6.62
C LEU A 162 -9.91 -16.45 -8.10
N SER A 163 -10.73 -15.48 -8.46
CA SER A 163 -11.07 -15.21 -9.86
C SER A 163 -10.07 -14.23 -10.49
N ALA A 164 -9.92 -14.27 -11.81
CA ALA A 164 -9.14 -13.27 -12.52
C ALA A 164 -9.66 -11.85 -12.27
N GLY A 165 -11.00 -11.69 -12.18
CA GLY A 165 -11.64 -10.41 -11.89
C GLY A 165 -11.20 -9.82 -10.54
N SER A 166 -11.14 -10.64 -9.50
CA SER A 166 -10.68 -10.22 -8.16
C SER A 166 -9.22 -9.74 -8.18
N ILE A 167 -8.35 -10.37 -8.98
CA ILE A 167 -6.95 -9.96 -9.12
C ILE A 167 -6.85 -8.61 -9.85
N TYR A 168 -7.62 -8.41 -10.92
CA TYR A 168 -7.63 -7.13 -11.63
C TYR A 168 -8.27 -6.00 -10.82
N LEU A 169 -9.25 -6.31 -9.96
CA LEU A 169 -9.81 -5.35 -9.01
C LEU A 169 -8.75 -4.86 -8.02
N LEU A 170 -7.89 -5.76 -7.51
CA LEU A 170 -6.75 -5.37 -6.67
C LEU A 170 -5.81 -4.40 -7.40
N VAL A 171 -5.50 -4.65 -8.67
CA VAL A 171 -4.69 -3.73 -9.48
C VAL A 171 -5.37 -2.37 -9.61
N PHE A 172 -6.67 -2.36 -9.91
CA PHE A 172 -7.46 -1.14 -10.01
C PHE A 172 -7.42 -0.33 -8.71
N GLU A 173 -7.65 -0.98 -7.56
CA GLU A 173 -7.57 -0.35 -6.24
C GLU A 173 -6.19 0.27 -5.98
N ARG A 174 -5.10 -0.41 -6.38
CA ARG A 174 -3.74 0.13 -6.21
C ARG A 174 -3.49 1.36 -7.09
N ILE A 175 -3.99 1.38 -8.32
CA ILE A 175 -3.87 2.55 -9.21
C ILE A 175 -4.66 3.72 -8.64
N VAL A 176 -5.89 3.48 -8.18
CA VAL A 176 -6.72 4.51 -7.53
C VAL A 176 -6.03 5.03 -6.27
N ALA A 177 -5.47 4.14 -5.44
CA ALA A 177 -4.73 4.54 -4.24
C ALA A 177 -3.55 5.46 -4.58
N VAL A 178 -2.74 5.15 -5.59
CA VAL A 178 -1.64 6.03 -6.04
C VAL A 178 -2.16 7.43 -6.40
N ILE A 179 -3.26 7.51 -7.15
CA ILE A 179 -3.87 8.78 -7.55
C ILE A 179 -4.34 9.55 -6.31
N CYS A 180 -5.06 8.90 -5.39
CA CYS A 180 -5.51 9.49 -4.13
C CYS A 180 -4.33 10.01 -3.31
N GLN A 181 -3.25 9.24 -3.17
CA GLN A 181 -2.06 9.64 -2.41
C GLN A 181 -1.39 10.88 -3.02
N VAL A 182 -1.37 11.00 -4.35
CA VAL A 182 -0.90 12.21 -5.03
C VAL A 182 -1.80 13.41 -4.73
N LEU A 183 -3.12 13.25 -4.84
CA LEU A 183 -4.08 14.33 -4.60
C LEU A 183 -4.03 14.82 -3.15
N LEU A 184 -4.07 13.92 -2.17
CA LEU A 184 -3.97 14.24 -0.74
C LEU A 184 -2.63 14.92 -0.41
N SER A 185 -1.56 14.53 -1.11
CA SER A 185 -0.25 15.18 -0.95
C SER A 185 -0.27 16.66 -1.29
N PHE A 186 -1.09 17.10 -2.26
CA PHE A 186 -1.23 18.53 -2.56
C PHE A 186 -1.96 19.31 -1.47
N TRP A 187 -2.94 18.72 -0.80
CA TRP A 187 -3.67 19.39 0.28
C TRP A 187 -2.75 19.70 1.46
N VAL A 188 -1.98 18.72 1.93
CA VAL A 188 -1.05 18.91 3.05
C VAL A 188 0.17 19.74 2.65
N TRP A 189 0.68 19.56 1.43
CA TRP A 189 1.76 20.39 0.91
C TRP A 189 1.34 21.87 0.92
N LYS A 190 0.12 22.17 0.48
CA LYS A 190 -0.40 23.54 0.45
C LYS A 190 -0.58 24.08 1.86
N SER A 191 -1.16 23.30 2.78
CA SER A 191 -1.40 23.75 4.17
C SER A 191 -0.13 23.99 4.98
N VAL A 192 0.98 23.34 4.63
CA VAL A 192 2.29 23.57 5.28
C VAL A 192 3.04 24.74 4.65
N LYS A 193 2.79 25.00 3.36
CA LYS A 193 3.49 26.04 2.60
C LYS A 193 2.92 27.44 2.84
N GLU A 194 1.60 27.55 2.94
CA GLU A 194 0.85 28.78 3.18
C GLU A 194 0.66 29.03 4.69
#